data_AF-A0A955SWD7-F1
#
_entry.id   AF-A0A955SWD7-F1
#
_cell.length_a   1.000
_cell.length_b   1.000
_cell.length_c   1.000
_cell.angle_alpha   90.00
_cell.angle_beta   90.00
_cell.angle_gamma   90.00
#
_symmetry.space_group_name_H-M   'P 1'
#
loop_
_entity.id
_entity.type
_entity.pdbx_description
1 polymer ?
#
loop_
_entity_poly.entity_id
_entity_poly.type
_entity_poly.pdbx_seq_one_letter_code
_entity_poly.pdbx_strand_id
1 'polypeptide(L)'
;MRTRLSPILSAFAFLVGALLCQGVRAETISNGYFSVEFENRRISSIRCDATGGGNYGLDLIANGQTIPAVATVEVEGNLLTIDPLSNQLSWPLPFLKAGYYDADTHLNYPHDRDTLGATQLILPFRYLVGSSGQVTRIEHFKRLPAGTYFLTLNIQGGSRLLMRSDSAQNWDLETHWPGTSTLTYDVRDTMLTLRGGPLTGPLTFRVIPRGTVDQPTNGARLPSAVMDPEPTIEFAPTGKSIPGNQLLTELIQQGI
;
A
#
# COMPACT_ATOMS: atom_id res chain seq x y z
N MET A 1 61.16 50.67 -13.07
CA MET A 1 60.75 49.40 -13.71
C MET A 1 60.72 48.30 -12.65
N ARG A 2 59.55 48.00 -12.09
CA ARG A 2 59.16 46.70 -11.51
C ARG A 2 57.66 46.76 -11.25
N THR A 3 56.95 45.86 -11.90
CA THR A 3 55.50 45.73 -12.02
C THR A 3 54.92 44.78 -10.96
N ARG A 4 53.65 45.04 -10.60
CA ARG A 4 52.59 44.04 -10.25
C ARG A 4 52.69 43.43 -8.84
N LEU A 5 51.62 43.13 -8.09
CA LEU A 5 50.19 42.89 -8.36
C LEU A 5 49.33 43.18 -7.11
N SER A 6 48.03 43.40 -7.34
CA SER A 6 46.94 43.75 -6.43
C SER A 6 46.50 42.61 -5.47
N PRO A 7 45.97 42.92 -4.26
CA PRO A 7 45.28 41.96 -3.40
C PRO A 7 43.75 42.10 -3.55
N ILE A 8 43.15 41.57 -4.62
CA ILE A 8 41.68 41.48 -4.76
C ILE A 8 41.29 40.03 -5.10
N LEU A 9 41.75 39.06 -4.31
CA LEU A 9 41.44 37.64 -4.59
C LEU A 9 41.21 36.77 -3.35
N SER A 10 40.93 37.35 -2.18
CA SER A 10 40.60 36.58 -0.96
C SER A 10 39.19 36.80 -0.40
N ALA A 11 38.38 37.70 -0.96
CA ALA A 11 37.00 37.89 -0.50
C ALA A 11 35.95 37.10 -1.31
N PHE A 12 36.33 36.51 -2.45
CA PHE A 12 35.39 35.81 -3.34
C PHE A 12 35.21 34.32 -3.03
N ALA A 13 36.10 33.72 -2.22
CA ALA A 13 36.06 32.30 -1.90
C ALA A 13 35.14 31.96 -0.71
N PHE A 14 34.65 32.95 0.04
CA PHE A 14 33.78 32.71 1.20
C PHE A 14 32.28 32.87 0.91
N LEU A 15 31.89 33.38 -0.26
CA LEU A 15 30.47 33.56 -0.63
C LEU A 15 29.91 32.47 -1.56
N VAL A 16 30.77 31.62 -2.14
CA VAL A 16 30.34 30.51 -3.03
C VAL A 16 30.18 29.19 -2.28
N GLY A 17 30.77 29.04 -1.09
CA GLY A 17 30.63 27.84 -0.24
C GLY A 17 29.32 27.77 0.56
N ALA A 18 28.57 28.86 0.66
CA ALA A 18 27.35 28.93 1.48
C ALA A 18 26.04 28.68 0.70
N LEU A 19 26.12 28.37 -0.61
CA LEU A 19 24.95 28.22 -1.49
C LEU A 19 24.60 26.79 -1.92
N LEU A 20 25.26 25.75 -1.39
CA LEU A 20 25.06 24.37 -1.86
C LEU A 20 24.63 23.35 -0.79
N CYS A 21 24.19 23.80 0.38
CA CYS A 21 23.49 22.95 1.35
C CYS A 21 22.26 23.65 1.90
N GLN A 22 21.45 24.27 1.03
CA GLN A 22 20.02 24.26 1.32
C GLN A 22 19.57 22.82 1.09
N GLY A 23 19.58 22.03 2.17
CA GLY A 23 18.85 20.76 2.15
C GLY A 23 17.45 21.12 1.70
N VAL A 24 17.06 20.63 0.51
CA VAL A 24 15.67 20.67 0.08
C VAL A 24 14.94 19.98 1.23
N ARG A 25 14.10 20.73 1.95
CA ARG A 25 13.34 20.15 3.05
C ARG A 25 12.18 19.43 2.40
N ALA A 26 11.97 18.18 2.78
CA ALA A 26 10.74 17.47 2.45
C ALA A 26 9.53 18.35 2.77
N GLU A 27 8.64 18.50 1.79
CA GLU A 27 7.38 19.21 1.97
C GLU A 27 6.36 18.22 2.54
N THR A 28 5.78 18.55 3.69
CA THR A 28 4.68 17.80 4.27
C THR A 28 3.36 18.46 3.86
N ILE A 29 2.57 17.77 3.07
CA ILE A 29 1.22 18.19 2.66
C ILE A 29 0.22 17.44 3.54
N SER A 30 -0.55 18.16 4.36
CA SER A 30 -1.50 17.55 5.30
C SER A 30 -2.81 18.33 5.41
N ASN A 31 -3.94 17.63 5.53
CA ASN A 31 -5.27 18.24 5.65
C ASN A 31 -6.22 17.54 6.64
N GLY A 32 -5.67 16.77 7.58
CA GLY A 32 -6.44 15.96 8.53
C GLY A 32 -6.81 14.56 8.02
N TYR A 33 -7.02 14.38 6.70
CA TYR A 33 -7.28 13.05 6.11
C TYR A 33 -6.02 12.38 5.62
N PHE A 34 -5.12 13.16 4.99
CA PHE A 34 -3.82 12.70 4.55
C PHE A 34 -2.70 13.49 5.24
N SER A 35 -1.55 12.83 5.38
CA SER A 35 -0.24 13.43 5.59
C SER A 35 0.71 12.79 4.59
N VAL A 36 1.29 13.59 3.69
CA VAL A 36 2.15 13.12 2.61
C VAL A 36 3.48 13.86 2.66
N GLU A 37 4.58 13.11 2.65
CA GLU A 37 5.93 13.68 2.50
C GLU A 37 6.37 13.56 1.05
N PHE A 38 6.55 14.70 0.39
CA PHE A 38 6.95 14.79 -1.01
C PHE A 38 8.23 15.62 -1.15
N GLU A 39 9.26 15.03 -1.75
CA GLU A 39 10.52 15.70 -1.98
C GLU A 39 11.20 15.16 -3.25
N ASN A 40 11.84 16.04 -4.02
CA ASN A 40 12.66 15.64 -5.17
C ASN A 40 11.93 14.71 -6.15
N ARG A 41 10.62 14.95 -6.37
CA ARG A 41 9.75 14.14 -7.25
C ARG A 41 9.55 12.70 -6.75
N ARG A 42 9.58 12.50 -5.44
CA ARG A 42 9.42 11.22 -4.77
C ARG A 42 8.54 11.39 -3.55
N ILE A 43 7.71 10.39 -3.27
CA ILE A 43 6.90 10.34 -2.04
C ILE A 43 7.55 9.34 -1.09
N SER A 44 7.94 9.78 0.10
CA SER A 44 8.57 8.96 1.14
C SER A 44 7.61 8.48 2.22
N SER A 45 6.47 9.15 2.37
CA SER A 45 5.45 8.80 3.36
C SER A 45 4.06 9.16 2.85
N ILE A 46 3.09 8.28 3.10
CA ILE A 46 1.67 8.57 2.96
C ILE A 46 0.99 7.98 4.19
N ARG A 47 0.26 8.80 4.95
CA ARG A 47 -0.54 8.34 6.09
C ARG A 47 -1.97 8.84 5.97
N CYS A 48 -2.90 8.06 6.50
CA CYS A 48 -4.34 8.31 6.37
C CYS A 48 -5.05 8.37 7.73
N ASP A 49 -6.15 9.11 7.78
CA ASP A 49 -7.13 9.15 8.86
C ASP A 49 -8.53 9.41 8.26
N ALA A 50 -9.47 8.48 8.45
CA ALA A 50 -10.81 8.62 7.90
C ALA A 50 -11.66 9.69 8.62
N THR A 51 -11.26 10.13 9.81
CA THR A 51 -12.02 11.10 10.60
C THR A 51 -11.73 12.55 10.20
N GLY A 52 -10.62 12.79 9.48
CA GLY A 52 -10.14 14.15 9.20
C GLY A 52 -9.51 14.84 10.42
N GLY A 53 -9.29 14.11 11.52
CA GLY A 53 -8.77 14.65 12.78
C GLY A 53 -7.24 14.74 12.87
N GLY A 54 -6.52 14.23 11.86
CA GLY A 54 -5.06 14.17 11.86
C GLY A 54 -4.48 13.06 12.74
N ASN A 55 -5.30 12.08 13.15
CA ASN A 55 -4.87 10.90 13.88
C ASN A 55 -4.36 9.84 12.89
N TYR A 56 -3.28 10.19 12.22
CA TYR A 56 -2.73 9.39 11.14
C TYR A 56 -2.31 8.01 11.61
N GLY A 57 -2.76 7.01 10.85
CA GLY A 57 -2.39 5.62 11.04
C GLY A 57 -0.95 5.31 10.61
N LEU A 58 -0.72 4.04 10.31
CA LEU A 58 0.56 3.57 9.81
C LEU A 58 0.89 4.17 8.45
N ASP A 59 2.19 4.20 8.14
CA ASP A 59 2.65 4.57 6.82
C ASP A 59 2.19 3.58 5.77
N LEU A 60 1.97 4.09 4.56
CA LEU A 60 1.67 3.35 3.35
C LEU A 60 2.88 3.21 2.43
N ILE A 61 4.05 3.73 2.84
CA ILE A 61 5.33 3.54 2.16
C ILE A 61 6.25 2.69 3.05
N ALA A 62 6.81 1.62 2.48
CA ALA A 62 7.76 0.78 3.18
C ALA A 62 8.97 1.59 3.66
N ASN A 63 9.49 1.26 4.85
CA ASN A 63 10.59 1.99 5.46
C ASN A 63 11.81 2.07 4.52
N GLY A 64 12.32 3.29 4.31
CA GLY A 64 13.47 3.57 3.43
C GLY A 64 13.15 3.50 1.94
N GLN A 65 11.88 3.36 1.55
CA GLN A 65 11.44 3.31 0.16
C GLN A 65 10.74 4.61 -0.25
N THR A 66 10.51 4.75 -1.55
CA THR A 66 9.78 5.89 -2.11
C THR A 66 8.93 5.46 -3.28
N ILE A 67 7.80 6.13 -3.52
CA ILE A 67 7.19 6.15 -4.86
C ILE A 67 8.03 7.12 -5.72
N PRO A 68 8.72 6.64 -6.76
CA PRO A 68 9.56 7.51 -7.59
C PRO A 68 8.76 8.20 -8.70
N ALA A 69 9.40 9.17 -9.37
CA ALA A 69 8.93 9.76 -10.61
C ALA A 69 7.52 10.40 -10.52
N VAL A 70 7.30 11.19 -9.48
CA VAL A 70 6.04 11.92 -9.25
C VAL A 70 6.21 13.38 -9.66
N ALA A 71 5.33 13.87 -10.54
CA ALA A 71 5.32 15.25 -11.02
C ALA A 71 4.68 16.17 -9.98
N THR A 72 3.48 15.84 -9.54
CA THR A 72 2.72 16.62 -8.55
C THR A 72 1.97 15.72 -7.57
N VAL A 73 1.68 16.28 -6.40
CA VAL A 73 0.89 15.68 -5.33
C VAL A 73 -0.10 16.73 -4.86
N GLU A 74 -1.38 16.40 -4.89
CA GLU A 74 -2.46 17.29 -4.46
C GLU A 74 -3.37 16.57 -3.48
N VAL A 75 -3.76 17.26 -2.41
CA VAL A 75 -4.65 16.70 -1.38
C VAL A 75 -5.87 17.61 -1.24
N GLU A 76 -7.06 17.07 -1.47
CA GLU A 76 -8.35 17.76 -1.35
C GLU A 76 -9.33 16.89 -0.55
N GLY A 77 -9.67 17.33 0.67
CA GLY A 77 -10.51 16.54 1.58
C GLY A 77 -9.96 15.11 1.77
N ASN A 78 -10.80 14.11 1.54
CA ASN A 78 -10.40 12.70 1.64
C ASN A 78 -9.78 12.13 0.35
N LEU A 79 -9.39 12.97 -0.60
CA LEU A 79 -8.81 12.58 -1.88
C LEU A 79 -7.36 13.06 -1.99
N LEU A 80 -6.46 12.14 -2.33
CA LEU A 80 -5.08 12.41 -2.73
C LEU A 80 -4.95 12.08 -4.22
N THR A 81 -4.37 13.01 -4.98
CA THR A 81 -4.08 12.88 -6.41
C THR A 81 -2.58 12.91 -6.62
N ILE A 82 -2.06 11.94 -7.36
CA ILE A 82 -0.64 11.80 -7.71
C ILE A 82 -0.54 11.79 -9.23
N ASP A 83 0.14 12.78 -9.80
CA ASP A 83 0.45 12.80 -11.23
C ASP A 83 1.87 12.23 -11.45
N PRO A 84 2.02 11.06 -12.09
CA PRO A 84 3.34 10.47 -12.32
C PRO A 84 4.00 11.05 -13.58
N LEU A 85 5.33 11.23 -13.53
CA LEU A 85 6.15 11.60 -14.69
C LEU A 85 6.23 10.50 -15.75
N SER A 86 5.96 9.27 -15.35
CA SER A 86 5.86 8.10 -16.22
C SER A 86 4.44 7.57 -16.24
N ASN A 87 4.04 6.96 -17.35
CA ASN A 87 2.79 6.20 -17.40
C ASN A 87 2.83 4.89 -16.58
N GLN A 88 3.87 4.63 -15.79
CA GLN A 88 3.93 3.52 -14.85
C GLN A 88 4.16 4.05 -13.45
N LEU A 89 3.63 3.33 -12.46
CA LEU A 89 3.86 3.64 -11.05
C LEU A 89 4.24 2.37 -10.29
N SER A 90 5.17 2.53 -9.35
CA SER A 90 5.60 1.50 -8.41
C SER A 90 5.33 1.98 -7.00
N TRP A 91 4.48 1.26 -6.27
CA TRP A 91 4.07 1.59 -4.90
C TRP A 91 4.62 0.55 -3.92
N PRO A 92 5.69 0.89 -3.16
CA PRO A 92 6.29 -0.01 -2.19
C PRO A 92 5.51 0.04 -0.86
N LEU A 93 4.64 -0.93 -0.62
CA LEU A 93 3.85 -1.04 0.61
C LEU A 93 4.65 -1.70 1.73
N PRO A 94 4.46 -1.27 3.00
CA PRO A 94 4.96 -2.01 4.16
C PRO A 94 4.41 -3.43 4.19
N PHE A 95 5.30 -4.39 4.41
CA PHE A 95 4.96 -5.80 4.51
C PHE A 95 5.97 -6.47 5.46
N LEU A 96 5.62 -7.64 6.00
CA LEU A 96 6.55 -8.45 6.78
C LEU A 96 6.34 -9.92 6.43
N LYS A 97 7.32 -10.51 5.75
CA LYS A 97 7.29 -11.91 5.34
C LYS A 97 7.68 -12.87 6.45
N ALA A 98 8.63 -12.47 7.31
CA ALA A 98 9.21 -13.34 8.33
C ALA A 98 8.15 -13.90 9.29
N GLY A 99 8.42 -15.09 9.85
CA GLY A 99 7.55 -15.79 10.79
C GLY A 99 6.47 -16.64 10.14
N TYR A 100 5.72 -17.36 10.97
CA TYR A 100 4.59 -18.21 10.60
C TYR A 100 3.30 -17.51 10.97
N TYR A 101 2.46 -17.27 9.98
CA TYR A 101 1.31 -16.38 10.14
C TYR A 101 0.00 -17.16 10.29
N ASP A 102 -0.70 -16.90 11.40
CA ASP A 102 -2.07 -17.33 11.63
C ASP A 102 -3.03 -16.31 11.03
N ALA A 103 -3.70 -16.72 9.96
CA ALA A 103 -4.68 -15.89 9.28
C ALA A 103 -5.88 -15.53 10.16
N ASP A 104 -6.26 -16.41 11.09
CA ASP A 104 -7.50 -16.29 11.85
C ASP A 104 -7.34 -15.33 13.03
N THR A 105 -6.27 -15.53 13.80
CA THR A 105 -5.94 -14.73 14.99
C THR A 105 -5.07 -13.51 14.66
N HIS A 106 -4.62 -13.38 13.41
CA HIS A 106 -3.74 -12.32 12.94
C HIS A 106 -2.41 -12.24 13.73
N LEU A 107 -1.88 -13.41 14.11
CA LEU A 107 -0.64 -13.55 14.85
C LEU A 107 0.50 -14.02 13.96
N ASN A 108 1.71 -13.55 14.26
CA ASN A 108 2.95 -14.01 13.68
C ASN A 108 3.73 -14.78 14.74
N TYR A 109 3.96 -16.06 14.50
CA TYR A 109 4.76 -16.94 15.35
C TYR A 109 6.23 -16.93 14.87
N PRO A 110 7.20 -17.02 15.79
CA PRO A 110 8.60 -17.16 15.41
C PRO A 110 8.91 -18.54 14.81
N HIS A 111 8.15 -19.57 15.18
CA HIS A 111 8.37 -20.97 14.79
C HIS A 111 7.06 -21.62 14.29
N ASP A 112 7.19 -22.69 13.53
CA ASP A 112 6.08 -23.46 12.94
C ASP A 112 5.36 -24.37 13.95
N ARG A 113 6.01 -24.64 15.08
CA ARG A 113 5.64 -25.74 16.00
C ARG A 113 5.17 -25.29 17.38
N ASP A 114 5.33 -24.02 17.73
CA ASP A 114 4.88 -23.49 19.01
C ASP A 114 4.36 -22.05 18.88
N THR A 115 3.65 -21.60 19.90
CA THR A 115 3.06 -20.27 19.99
C THR A 115 3.85 -19.33 20.90
N LEU A 116 5.01 -19.78 21.41
CA LEU A 116 5.79 -18.98 22.36
C LEU A 116 6.39 -17.78 21.63
N GLY A 117 6.17 -16.58 22.17
CA GLY A 117 6.64 -15.34 21.53
C GLY A 117 5.80 -14.91 20.32
N ALA A 118 4.58 -15.45 20.17
CA ALA A 118 3.63 -14.93 19.18
C ALA A 118 3.42 -13.42 19.36
N THR A 119 3.50 -12.67 18.26
CA THR A 119 3.23 -11.24 18.23
C THR A 119 2.12 -10.93 17.24
N GLN A 120 1.27 -9.96 17.55
CA GLN A 120 0.30 -9.47 16.58
C GLN A 120 1.03 -8.93 15.34
N LEU A 121 0.61 -9.36 14.16
CA LEU A 121 1.04 -8.73 12.92
C LEU A 121 0.27 -7.42 12.79
N ILE A 122 0.98 -6.32 12.57
CA ILE A 122 0.36 -5.01 12.37
C ILE A 122 0.86 -4.49 11.02
N LEU A 123 -0.06 -4.32 10.08
CA LEU A 123 0.21 -3.80 8.74
C LEU A 123 -0.80 -2.69 8.42
N PRO A 124 -0.50 -1.80 7.46
CA PRO A 124 -1.49 -0.82 7.00
C PRO A 124 -2.72 -1.49 6.37
N PHE A 125 -2.60 -2.74 5.89
CA PHE A 125 -3.69 -3.47 5.24
C PHE A 125 -3.65 -4.98 5.47
N ARG A 126 -4.82 -5.59 5.32
CA ARG A 126 -5.03 -7.04 5.45
C ARG A 126 -5.55 -7.70 4.17
N TYR A 127 -6.28 -6.96 3.34
CA TYR A 127 -6.85 -7.47 2.10
C TYR A 127 -6.80 -6.42 0.99
N LEU A 128 -6.67 -6.90 -0.24
CA LEU A 128 -6.77 -6.12 -1.46
C LEU A 128 -7.97 -6.64 -2.25
N VAL A 129 -8.90 -5.75 -2.60
CA VAL A 129 -10.11 -6.07 -3.35
C VAL A 129 -10.11 -5.28 -4.65
N GLY A 130 -9.99 -5.97 -5.78
CA GLY A 130 -10.05 -5.34 -7.09
C GLY A 130 -11.48 -5.02 -7.51
N SER A 131 -11.66 -4.09 -8.44
CA SER A 131 -12.97 -3.78 -9.02
C SER A 131 -13.61 -4.92 -9.80
N SER A 132 -12.87 -5.98 -10.10
CA SER A 132 -13.41 -7.23 -10.64
C SER A 132 -14.12 -8.09 -9.58
N GLY A 133 -13.95 -7.75 -8.30
CA GLY A 133 -14.39 -8.57 -7.17
C GLY A 133 -13.34 -9.57 -6.67
N GLN A 134 -12.17 -9.63 -7.30
CA GLN A 134 -11.06 -10.47 -6.80
C GLN A 134 -10.62 -10.00 -5.42
N VAL A 135 -10.58 -10.93 -4.45
CA VAL A 135 -10.09 -10.67 -3.09
C VAL A 135 -8.76 -11.39 -2.89
N THR A 136 -7.69 -10.61 -2.70
CA THR A 136 -6.36 -11.14 -2.35
C THR A 136 -6.02 -10.79 -0.91
N ARG A 137 -5.82 -11.81 -0.08
CA ARG A 137 -5.47 -11.65 1.34
C ARG A 137 -3.95 -11.63 1.54
N ILE A 138 -3.45 -11.00 2.61
CA ILE A 138 -2.00 -10.94 2.88
C ILE A 138 -1.33 -12.32 3.02
N GLU A 139 -2.10 -13.33 3.41
CA GLU A 139 -1.72 -14.74 3.50
C GLU A 139 -1.15 -15.24 2.17
N HIS A 140 -1.72 -14.80 1.05
CA HIS A 140 -1.24 -15.13 -0.29
C HIS A 140 0.23 -14.74 -0.46
N PHE A 141 0.54 -13.46 -0.20
CA PHE A 141 1.90 -12.95 -0.36
C PHE A 141 2.89 -13.58 0.62
N LYS A 142 2.46 -13.91 1.85
CA LYS A 142 3.34 -14.57 2.84
C LYS A 142 3.82 -15.95 2.38
N ARG A 143 2.98 -16.69 1.63
CA ARG A 143 3.29 -18.04 1.11
C ARG A 143 4.21 -18.03 -0.09
N LEU A 144 4.28 -16.92 -0.83
CA LEU A 144 5.11 -16.81 -2.03
C LEU A 144 6.59 -16.63 -1.69
N PRO A 145 7.53 -17.31 -2.38
CA PRO A 145 8.96 -16.94 -2.33
C PRO A 145 9.20 -15.45 -2.61
N ALA A 146 10.35 -14.92 -2.22
CA ALA A 146 10.70 -13.56 -2.62
C ALA A 146 10.89 -13.49 -4.15
N GLY A 147 10.34 -12.46 -4.80
CA GLY A 147 10.45 -12.28 -6.24
C GLY A 147 9.27 -11.54 -6.88
N THR A 148 9.36 -11.36 -8.20
CA THR A 148 8.34 -10.74 -9.02
C THR A 148 7.33 -11.76 -9.52
N TYR A 149 6.05 -11.45 -9.40
CA TYR A 149 4.96 -12.32 -9.81
C TYR A 149 4.12 -11.67 -10.91
N PHE A 150 3.90 -12.46 -11.96
CA PHE A 150 3.00 -12.12 -13.07
C PHE A 150 1.54 -12.49 -12.79
N LEU A 151 1.27 -13.28 -11.74
CA LEU A 151 -0.09 -13.46 -11.24
C LEU A 151 -0.55 -12.09 -10.73
N THR A 152 -1.56 -11.51 -11.38
CA THR A 152 -1.91 -10.10 -11.17
C THR A 152 -3.07 -9.92 -10.21
N LEU A 153 -3.10 -8.75 -9.54
CA LEU A 153 -4.31 -8.25 -8.94
C LEU A 153 -5.21 -7.75 -10.06
N ASN A 154 -6.37 -8.37 -10.23
CA ASN A 154 -7.34 -8.04 -11.25
C ASN A 154 -8.16 -6.83 -10.79
N ILE A 155 -7.94 -5.69 -11.45
CA ILE A 155 -8.68 -4.44 -11.21
C ILE A 155 -9.48 -4.04 -12.45
N GLN A 156 -9.83 -5.00 -13.30
CA GLN A 156 -10.64 -4.74 -14.48
C GLN A 156 -12.05 -4.25 -14.10
N GLY A 157 -12.72 -3.57 -15.03
CA GLY A 157 -14.11 -3.09 -14.86
C GLY A 157 -14.24 -1.75 -14.13
N GLY A 158 -13.22 -1.34 -13.38
CA GLY A 158 -13.17 -0.02 -12.73
C GLY A 158 -11.79 0.58 -12.64
N SER A 159 -10.72 -0.18 -12.91
CA SER A 159 -9.33 0.20 -12.65
C SER A 159 -9.11 0.62 -11.19
N ARG A 160 -9.85 -0.01 -10.26
CA ARG A 160 -9.81 0.34 -8.84
C ARG A 160 -9.37 -0.82 -7.97
N LEU A 161 -8.67 -0.48 -6.90
CA LEU A 161 -8.24 -1.38 -5.84
C LEU A 161 -8.65 -0.79 -4.50
N LEU A 162 -9.45 -1.52 -3.74
CA LEU A 162 -9.74 -1.23 -2.35
C LEU A 162 -8.73 -1.97 -1.47
N MET A 163 -8.00 -1.21 -0.67
CA MET A 163 -7.16 -1.72 0.39
C MET A 163 -7.94 -1.68 1.70
N ARG A 164 -8.30 -2.86 2.22
CA ARG A 164 -8.97 -2.97 3.52
C ARG A 164 -7.91 -3.02 4.62
N SER A 165 -8.01 -2.09 5.55
CA SER A 165 -7.01 -1.91 6.58
C SER A 165 -7.08 -2.96 7.69
N ASP A 166 -5.99 -3.06 8.43
CA ASP A 166 -6.00 -3.77 9.71
C ASP A 166 -6.90 -3.04 10.73
N SER A 167 -7.38 -3.79 11.72
CA SER A 167 -8.09 -3.32 12.91
C SER A 167 -7.40 -2.18 13.68
N ALA A 168 -6.08 -2.05 13.56
CA ALA A 168 -5.31 -0.96 14.15
C ALA A 168 -5.54 0.40 13.43
N GLN A 169 -6.17 0.40 12.25
CA GLN A 169 -6.45 1.60 11.46
C GLN A 169 -7.95 1.94 11.51
N ASN A 170 -8.30 3.21 11.28
CA ASN A 170 -9.70 3.67 11.23
C ASN A 170 -10.22 3.91 9.80
N TRP A 171 -9.40 3.64 8.80
CA TRP A 171 -9.65 3.96 7.39
C TRP A 171 -9.55 2.72 6.51
N ASP A 172 -10.30 2.65 5.41
CA ASP A 172 -9.93 1.86 4.24
C ASP A 172 -9.49 2.83 3.12
N LEU A 173 -8.78 2.33 2.11
CA LEU A 173 -8.22 3.18 1.05
C LEU A 173 -8.60 2.64 -0.31
N GLU A 174 -9.41 3.40 -1.04
CA GLU A 174 -9.71 3.11 -2.44
C GLU A 174 -8.71 3.81 -3.34
N THR A 175 -8.12 3.09 -4.28
CA THR A 175 -7.20 3.65 -5.27
C THR A 175 -7.74 3.44 -6.68
N HIS A 176 -7.54 4.42 -7.56
CA HIS A 176 -7.95 4.35 -8.96
C HIS A 176 -6.74 4.58 -9.88
N TRP A 177 -6.47 3.57 -10.71
CA TRP A 177 -5.33 3.40 -11.61
C TRP A 177 -5.78 3.55 -13.07
N PRO A 178 -6.05 4.78 -13.56
CA PRO A 178 -6.73 4.96 -14.84
C PRO A 178 -5.99 4.27 -15.99
N GLY A 179 -6.71 3.46 -16.76
CA GLY A 179 -6.15 2.71 -17.91
C GLY A 179 -5.48 1.38 -17.53
N THR A 180 -5.41 1.03 -16.25
CA THR A 180 -4.80 -0.22 -15.78
C THR A 180 -5.87 -1.24 -15.43
N SER A 181 -5.82 -2.42 -16.05
CA SER A 181 -6.72 -3.55 -15.74
C SER A 181 -6.15 -4.51 -14.72
N THR A 182 -4.83 -4.54 -14.55
CA THR A 182 -4.14 -5.48 -13.66
C THR A 182 -2.93 -4.84 -13.01
N LEU A 183 -2.63 -5.25 -11.77
CA LEU A 183 -1.40 -4.85 -11.07
C LEU A 183 -0.50 -6.07 -10.89
N THR A 184 0.76 -5.92 -11.24
CA THR A 184 1.80 -6.91 -10.88
C THR A 184 2.34 -6.60 -9.49
N TYR A 185 2.99 -7.57 -8.86
CA TYR A 185 3.62 -7.34 -7.57
C TYR A 185 4.96 -8.05 -7.40
N ASP A 186 5.82 -7.44 -6.58
CA ASP A 186 7.11 -7.99 -6.15
C ASP A 186 7.09 -8.16 -4.62
N VAL A 187 7.36 -9.37 -4.16
CA VAL A 187 7.36 -9.74 -2.73
C VAL A 187 8.80 -9.76 -2.22
N ARG A 188 9.06 -9.02 -1.15
CA ARG A 188 10.33 -8.99 -0.41
C ARG A 188 10.06 -9.25 1.07
N ASP A 189 11.14 -9.38 1.84
CA ASP A 189 11.04 -9.71 3.26
C ASP A 189 10.30 -8.63 4.07
N THR A 190 10.43 -7.36 3.70
CA THR A 190 9.88 -6.22 4.42
C THR A 190 9.01 -5.30 3.56
N MET A 191 8.66 -5.73 2.34
CA MET A 191 7.97 -4.88 1.37
C MET A 191 7.17 -5.70 0.37
N LEU A 192 5.98 -5.20 0.01
CA LEU A 192 5.19 -5.63 -1.13
C LEU A 192 5.11 -4.48 -2.12
N THR A 193 5.70 -4.61 -3.30
CA THR A 193 5.63 -3.55 -4.32
C THR A 193 4.51 -3.83 -5.29
N LEU A 194 3.51 -2.96 -5.37
CA LEU A 194 2.50 -3.00 -6.44
C LEU A 194 2.98 -2.18 -7.63
N ARG A 195 2.76 -2.69 -8.85
CA ARG A 195 3.13 -1.99 -10.09
C ARG A 195 1.99 -2.01 -11.08
N GLY A 196 1.66 -0.83 -11.60
CA GLY A 196 0.58 -0.61 -12.56
C GLY A 196 0.98 0.32 -13.69
N GLY A 197 0.19 0.29 -14.76
CA GLY A 197 0.39 1.07 -15.98
C GLY A 197 0.20 0.22 -17.25
N PRO A 198 0.11 0.84 -18.44
CA PRO A 198 0.22 2.27 -18.69
C PRO A 198 -0.98 3.07 -18.14
N LEU A 199 -0.69 4.13 -17.39
CA LEU A 199 -1.67 5.05 -16.82
C LEU A 199 -2.11 6.06 -17.89
N THR A 200 -3.41 6.32 -17.96
CA THR A 200 -4.01 7.30 -18.88
C THR A 200 -4.33 8.64 -18.21
N GLY A 201 -4.01 8.79 -16.93
CA GLY A 201 -4.21 10.00 -16.14
C GLY A 201 -3.66 9.88 -14.72
N PRO A 202 -3.95 10.86 -13.85
CA PRO A 202 -3.47 10.87 -12.46
C PRO A 202 -3.98 9.68 -11.64
N LEU A 203 -3.12 9.15 -10.77
CA LEU A 203 -3.52 8.17 -9.77
C LEU A 203 -4.28 8.88 -8.64
N THR A 204 -5.36 8.28 -8.14
CA THR A 204 -6.08 8.85 -6.99
C THR A 204 -6.23 7.84 -5.87
N PHE A 205 -6.25 8.35 -4.64
CA PHE A 205 -6.40 7.63 -3.40
C PHE A 205 -7.50 8.31 -2.60
N ARG A 206 -8.53 7.57 -2.22
CA ARG A 206 -9.65 8.07 -1.43
C ARG A 206 -9.69 7.35 -0.10
N VAL A 207 -9.52 8.11 0.98
CA VAL A 207 -9.73 7.59 2.34
C VAL A 207 -11.22 7.47 2.58
N ILE A 208 -11.65 6.31 3.07
CA ILE A 208 -13.02 6.05 3.49
C ILE A 208 -13.01 5.47 4.91
N PRO A 209 -14.09 5.58 5.69
CA PRO A 209 -14.17 4.93 6.99
C PRO A 209 -14.02 3.40 6.83
N ARG A 210 -13.28 2.79 7.75
CA ARG A 210 -13.02 1.34 7.71
C ARG A 210 -14.31 0.54 7.69
N GLY A 211 -14.41 -0.44 6.80
CA GLY A 211 -15.50 -1.41 6.78
C GLY A 211 -16.79 -0.92 6.11
N THR A 212 -16.82 0.30 5.54
CA THR A 212 -18.04 0.84 4.92
C THR A 212 -18.25 0.42 3.47
N VAL A 213 -17.19 -0.04 2.80
CA VAL A 213 -17.21 -0.46 1.39
C VAL A 213 -16.61 -1.85 1.30
N ASP A 214 -17.31 -2.78 0.65
CA ASP A 214 -16.81 -4.15 0.44
C ASP A 214 -16.04 -4.31 -0.88
N GLN A 215 -16.31 -3.46 -1.87
CA GLN A 215 -15.65 -3.47 -3.18
C GLN A 215 -15.64 -2.05 -3.80
N PRO A 216 -14.64 -1.71 -4.62
CA PRO A 216 -14.47 -0.34 -5.12
C PRO A 216 -15.39 0.06 -6.30
N THR A 217 -16.32 -0.82 -6.71
CA THR A 217 -17.27 -0.58 -7.81
C THR A 217 -18.68 -0.94 -7.37
N ASN A 218 -19.63 -0.01 -7.46
CA ASN A 218 -21.05 -0.27 -7.18
C ASN A 218 -21.67 -1.06 -8.34
N GLY A 219 -21.63 -2.39 -8.30
CA GLY A 219 -22.38 -3.19 -9.29
C GLY A 219 -21.92 -4.62 -9.48
N ALA A 220 -20.67 -4.96 -9.16
CA ALA A 220 -20.26 -6.37 -9.11
C ALA A 220 -20.98 -7.02 -7.92
N ARG A 221 -21.54 -8.21 -8.08
CA ARG A 221 -21.92 -9.00 -6.89
C ARG A 221 -20.73 -9.90 -6.64
N LEU A 222 -20.08 -9.77 -5.48
CA LEU A 222 -19.10 -10.75 -5.07
C LEU A 222 -19.77 -12.12 -5.16
N PRO A 223 -19.19 -13.08 -5.89
CA PRO A 223 -19.78 -14.40 -5.97
C PRO A 223 -19.85 -14.98 -4.56
N SER A 224 -20.94 -15.70 -4.31
CA SER A 224 -21.19 -16.41 -3.08
C SER A 224 -21.68 -17.80 -3.42
N ALA A 225 -21.28 -18.79 -2.65
CA ALA A 225 -21.79 -20.13 -2.76
C ALA A 225 -22.73 -20.47 -1.60
N VAL A 226 -23.77 -21.23 -1.89
CA VAL A 226 -24.70 -21.78 -0.91
C VAL A 226 -24.79 -23.28 -1.14
N MET A 227 -24.44 -24.04 -0.11
CA MET A 227 -24.65 -25.47 0.04
C MET A 227 -25.81 -25.65 1.03
N ASP A 228 -26.73 -26.53 0.67
CA ASP A 228 -27.90 -26.87 1.48
C ASP A 228 -28.08 -28.41 1.46
N PRO A 229 -27.95 -29.11 2.61
CA PRO A 229 -27.65 -28.57 3.94
C PRO A 229 -26.23 -28.00 4.03
N GLU A 230 -26.04 -26.95 4.84
CA GLU A 230 -24.72 -26.35 5.06
C GLU A 230 -23.82 -27.28 5.89
N PRO A 231 -22.66 -27.73 5.35
CA PRO A 231 -21.71 -28.50 6.12
C PRO A 231 -20.82 -27.57 6.97
N THR A 232 -20.34 -28.06 8.11
CA THR A 232 -19.21 -27.46 8.82
C THR A 232 -17.93 -28.18 8.41
N ILE A 233 -16.92 -27.44 7.97
CA ILE A 233 -15.62 -27.97 7.58
C ILE A 233 -14.65 -27.83 8.74
N GLU A 234 -14.13 -28.95 9.25
CA GLU A 234 -13.16 -28.98 10.34
C GLU A 234 -11.75 -29.28 9.80
N PHE A 235 -10.76 -28.51 10.24
CA PHE A 235 -9.34 -28.81 10.04
C PHE A 235 -8.81 -29.51 11.28
N ALA A 236 -8.86 -30.85 11.26
CA ALA A 236 -8.51 -31.72 12.39
C ALA A 236 -7.16 -31.39 13.08
N PRO A 237 -6.08 -31.01 12.37
CA PRO A 237 -4.81 -30.67 13.04
C PRO A 237 -4.88 -29.48 14.01
N THR A 238 -5.81 -28.54 13.80
CA THR A 238 -5.98 -27.37 14.67
C THR A 238 -7.32 -27.36 15.42
N GLY A 239 -8.22 -28.30 15.10
CA GLY A 239 -9.59 -28.32 15.60
C GLY A 239 -10.43 -27.10 15.16
N LYS A 240 -9.96 -26.33 14.17
CA LYS A 240 -10.66 -25.14 13.68
C LYS A 240 -11.79 -25.56 12.74
N SER A 241 -12.93 -24.89 12.86
CA SER A 241 -14.12 -25.17 12.05
C SER A 241 -14.64 -23.91 11.36
N ILE A 242 -15.04 -24.05 10.10
CA ILE A 242 -15.61 -22.97 9.29
C ILE A 242 -16.88 -23.45 8.58
N PRO A 243 -17.93 -22.63 8.46
CA PRO A 243 -19.09 -22.95 7.62
C PRO A 243 -18.67 -23.16 6.17
N GLY A 244 -19.18 -24.21 5.53
CA GLY A 244 -18.80 -24.58 4.18
C GLY A 244 -19.11 -23.49 3.15
N ASN A 245 -20.24 -22.78 3.31
CA ASN A 245 -20.63 -21.69 2.41
C ASN A 245 -19.63 -20.55 2.46
N GLN A 246 -19.15 -20.23 3.66
CA GLN A 246 -18.10 -19.24 3.85
C GLN A 246 -16.81 -19.69 3.16
N LEU A 247 -16.34 -20.92 3.41
CA LEU A 247 -15.11 -21.43 2.82
C LEU A 247 -15.15 -21.43 1.28
N LEU A 248 -16.24 -21.93 0.70
CA LEU A 248 -16.41 -22.00 -0.76
C LEU A 248 -16.53 -20.60 -1.38
N THR A 249 -17.23 -19.68 -0.71
CA THR A 249 -17.31 -18.27 -1.13
C THR A 249 -15.93 -17.62 -1.14
N GLU A 250 -15.13 -17.82 -0.08
CA GLU A 250 -13.76 -17.31 -0.01
C GLU A 250 -12.87 -17.86 -1.13
N LEU A 251 -12.99 -19.16 -1.45
CA LEU A 251 -12.23 -19.80 -2.53
C LEU A 251 -12.62 -19.24 -3.90
N ILE A 252 -13.91 -19.06 -4.18
CA ILE A 252 -14.36 -18.51 -5.47
C ILE A 252 -13.88 -17.06 -5.63
N GLN A 253 -13.97 -16.24 -4.57
CA GLN A 253 -13.53 -14.85 -4.59
C GLN A 253 -12.01 -14.68 -4.76
N GLN A 254 -11.21 -15.67 -4.34
CA GLN A 254 -9.76 -15.69 -4.57
C GLN A 254 -9.39 -16.06 -6.02
N GLY A 255 -10.24 -16.79 -6.73
CA GLY A 255 -9.97 -17.34 -8.06
C GLY A 255 -10.36 -16.47 -9.26
N ILE A 256 -10.97 -15.29 -9.02
CA ILE A 256 -11.45 -14.35 -10.07
C ILE A 256 -10.36 -13.36 -10.49
#